data_AF-A0A8H5G4X6-F1
#
_entry.id   AF-A0A8H5G4X6-F1
#
_cell.length_a   1.000
_cell.length_b   1.000
_cell.length_c   1.000
_cell.angle_alpha   90.00
_cell.angle_beta   90.00
_cell.angle_gamma   90.00
#
_symmetry.space_group_name_H-M   'P 1'
#
loop_
_entity.id
_entity.type
_entity.pdbx_description
1 polymer ?
#
loop_
_entity_poly.entity_id
_entity_poly.type
_entity_poly.pdbx_seq_one_letter_code
_entity_poly.pdbx_strand_id
1 'polypeptide(L)'
;MSTRGGGRQSMSELKLRRLLEHNQRLKEDLTRPRLKVSEASASLIRYCKTTKDHLVPSVWGPVGRAEDPYNNQGAGGLKCSPNFHRDLLPPNTFTTRPTLPHSIRHYPRPPPHTAAIWEHSS
;
A
#
# COMPACT_ATOMS: atom_id res chain seq x y z
N MET A 1 42.86 -26.27 -22.98
CA MET A 1 43.45 -25.04 -22.42
C MET A 1 42.66 -24.64 -21.17
N SER A 2 43.39 -24.33 -20.10
CA SER A 2 42.97 -23.92 -18.75
C SER A 2 42.22 -24.94 -17.88
N THR A 3 43.00 -25.60 -17.01
CA THR A 3 42.58 -26.45 -15.89
C THR A 3 41.91 -25.61 -14.80
N ARG A 4 40.86 -26.16 -14.18
CA ARG A 4 40.13 -25.56 -13.05
C ARG A 4 41.01 -25.59 -11.80
N GLY A 5 41.85 -24.57 -11.63
CA GLY A 5 42.61 -24.31 -10.41
C GLY A 5 41.73 -23.66 -9.35
N GLY A 6 40.97 -24.46 -8.60
CA GLY A 6 40.32 -24.03 -7.36
C GLY A 6 41.33 -23.89 -6.23
N GLY A 7 42.37 -23.06 -6.42
CA GLY A 7 43.26 -22.64 -5.35
C GLY A 7 42.49 -21.76 -4.37
N ARG A 8 42.81 -21.85 -3.07
CA ARG A 8 42.30 -20.97 -2.02
C ARG A 8 42.51 -19.53 -2.48
N GLN A 9 41.48 -18.91 -3.06
CA GLN A 9 41.53 -17.53 -3.52
C GLN A 9 41.91 -16.70 -2.30
N SER A 10 42.98 -15.93 -2.41
CA SER A 10 43.33 -15.03 -1.32
C SER A 10 42.14 -14.10 -1.07
N MET A 11 41.87 -13.76 0.18
CA MET A 11 40.74 -12.89 0.52
C MET A 11 40.79 -11.57 -0.26
N SER A 12 41.96 -11.11 -0.70
CA SER A 12 42.13 -9.96 -1.57
C SER A 12 41.61 -10.19 -2.99
N GLU A 13 41.89 -11.34 -3.61
CA GLU A 13 41.37 -11.67 -4.96
C GLU A 13 39.84 -11.81 -4.97
N LEU A 14 39.28 -12.46 -3.94
CA LEU A 14 37.83 -12.60 -3.80
C LEU A 14 37.15 -11.23 -3.58
N LYS A 15 37.73 -10.37 -2.74
CA LYS A 15 37.23 -9.01 -2.52
C LYS A 15 37.31 -8.17 -3.80
N LEU A 16 38.40 -8.28 -4.56
CA LEU A 16 38.56 -7.58 -5.83
C LEU A 16 37.46 -7.98 -6.83
N ARG A 17 37.19 -9.28 -6.97
CA ARG A 17 36.12 -9.77 -7.85
C ARG A 17 34.76 -9.18 -7.47
N ARG A 18 34.41 -9.21 -6.17
CA ARG A 18 33.15 -8.61 -5.68
C ARG A 18 33.06 -7.12 -5.96
N LEU A 19 34.17 -6.38 -5.79
CA LEU A 19 34.20 -4.94 -6.09
C LEU A 19 34.01 -4.65 -7.58
N LEU A 20 34.63 -5.45 -8.46
CA LEU A 20 34.47 -5.31 -9.90
C LEU A 20 33.04 -5.62 -10.34
N GLU A 21 32.45 -6.71 -9.83
CA GLU A 21 31.05 -7.05 -10.07
C GLU A 21 30.10 -5.94 -9.58
N HIS A 22 30.35 -5.38 -8.40
CA HIS A 22 29.55 -4.28 -7.87
C HIS A 22 29.72 -2.99 -8.70
N ASN A 23 30.96 -2.67 -9.08
CA ASN A 23 31.25 -1.51 -9.93
C ASN A 23 30.54 -1.64 -11.29
N GLN A 24 30.48 -2.85 -11.84
CA GLN A 24 29.76 -3.14 -13.08
C GLN A 24 28.26 -2.88 -12.93
N ARG A 25 27.62 -3.40 -11.86
CA ARG A 25 26.20 -3.14 -11.58
C ARG A 25 25.90 -1.65 -11.40
N LEU A 26 26.77 -0.92 -10.70
CA LEU A 26 26.62 0.53 -10.52
C LEU A 26 26.74 1.29 -11.85
N LYS A 27 27.64 0.87 -12.75
CA LYS A 27 27.76 1.45 -14.09
C LYS A 27 26.50 1.19 -14.91
N GLU A 28 25.95 -0.02 -14.85
CA GLU A 28 24.68 -0.37 -15.50
C GLU A 28 23.53 0.51 -14.98
N ASP A 29 23.39 0.64 -13.66
CA ASP A 29 22.38 1.49 -13.02
C ASP A 29 22.55 2.98 -13.35
N LEU A 30 23.80 3.45 -13.50
CA LEU A 30 24.10 4.81 -13.90
C LEU A 30 23.65 5.09 -15.34
N THR A 31 23.82 4.12 -16.25
CA THR A 31 23.42 4.25 -17.66
C THR A 31 21.91 4.12 -17.89
N ARG A 32 21.13 3.72 -16.88
CA ARG A 32 19.68 3.56 -17.00
C ARG A 32 19.01 4.92 -17.31
N PRO A 33 18.23 5.03 -18.40
CA PRO A 33 17.55 6.28 -18.75
C PRO A 33 16.55 6.67 -17.65
N ARG A 34 16.60 7.93 -17.22
CA ARG A 34 15.71 8.49 -16.19
C ARG A 34 14.74 9.47 -16.82
N LEU A 35 13.47 9.39 -16.43
CA LEU A 35 12.44 10.35 -16.82
C LEU A 35 12.40 11.50 -15.81
N LYS A 36 12.08 12.72 -16.27
CA LYS A 36 11.84 13.84 -15.35
C LYS A 36 10.59 13.56 -14.53
N VAL A 37 10.63 13.93 -13.25
CA VAL A 37 9.49 13.72 -12.33
C VAL A 37 8.24 14.45 -12.82
N SER A 38 8.39 15.67 -13.36
CA SER A 38 7.28 16.43 -13.94
C SER A 38 6.62 15.73 -15.13
N GLU A 39 7.40 15.02 -15.95
CA GLU A 39 6.89 14.26 -17.09
C GLU A 39 6.22 12.95 -16.63
N ALA A 40 6.85 12.24 -15.68
CA ALA A 40 6.28 11.06 -15.06
C ALA A 40 4.92 11.36 -14.40
N SER A 41 4.84 12.44 -13.62
CA SER A 41 3.60 12.84 -12.95
C SER A 41 2.53 13.28 -13.93
N ALA A 42 2.88 14.03 -14.99
CA ALA A 42 1.95 14.40 -16.05
C ALA A 42 1.39 13.16 -16.79
N SER A 43 2.22 12.14 -17.02
CA SER A 43 1.81 10.86 -17.60
C SER A 43 0.81 10.12 -16.69
N LEU A 44 1.12 10.02 -15.39
CA LEU A 44 0.23 9.38 -14.41
C LEU A 44 -1.12 10.10 -14.30
N ILE A 45 -1.11 11.43 -14.21
CA ILE A 45 -2.35 12.23 -14.16
C ILE A 45 -3.19 11.99 -15.42
N ARG A 46 -2.56 11.95 -16.59
CA ARG A 46 -3.26 11.67 -17.85
C ARG A 46 -3.93 10.29 -17.80
N TYR A 47 -3.18 9.26 -17.42
CA TYR A 47 -3.71 7.90 -17.30
C TYR A 47 -4.91 7.82 -16.36
N CYS A 48 -4.79 8.41 -15.16
CA CYS A 48 -5.88 8.45 -14.19
C CYS A 48 -7.09 9.27 -14.64
N LYS A 49 -6.94 10.17 -15.63
CA LYS A 49 -8.03 10.98 -16.19
C LYS A 49 -8.68 10.37 -17.43
N THR A 50 -8.01 9.43 -18.10
CA THR A 50 -8.53 8.81 -19.33
C THR A 50 -9.07 7.41 -19.08
N THR A 51 -8.58 6.73 -18.04
CA THR A 51 -8.97 5.36 -17.71
C THR A 51 -10.08 5.39 -16.67
N LYS A 52 -11.27 4.93 -17.06
CA LYS A 52 -12.45 4.86 -16.19
C LYS A 52 -12.21 3.85 -15.06
N ASP A 53 -12.40 4.27 -13.82
CA ASP A 53 -12.37 3.40 -12.65
C ASP A 53 -13.78 3.22 -12.07
N HIS A 54 -14.28 2.00 -12.13
CA HIS A 54 -15.62 1.62 -11.65
C HIS A 54 -15.74 1.64 -10.11
N LEU A 55 -14.62 1.64 -9.39
CA LEU A 55 -14.57 1.72 -7.92
C LEU A 55 -14.63 3.15 -7.39
N VAL A 56 -14.56 4.15 -8.29
CA VAL A 56 -14.67 5.57 -7.93
C VAL A 56 -15.88 6.23 -8.62
N PRO A 57 -17.13 5.89 -8.21
CA PRO A 57 -18.33 6.43 -8.85
C PRO A 57 -18.50 7.94 -8.73
N SER A 58 -17.83 8.58 -7.77
CA SER A 58 -17.88 10.04 -7.59
C SER A 58 -17.24 10.82 -8.75
N VAL A 59 -16.22 10.24 -9.40
CA VAL A 59 -15.51 10.87 -10.52
C VAL A 59 -16.01 10.33 -11.86
N TRP A 60 -16.35 9.04 -11.92
CA TRP A 60 -16.66 8.33 -13.16
C TRP A 60 -18.14 7.98 -13.37
N GLY A 61 -18.99 8.30 -12.40
CA GLY A 61 -20.41 7.97 -12.40
C GLY A 61 -20.71 6.54 -11.91
N PRO A 62 -21.98 6.24 -11.60
CA PRO A 62 -22.40 4.90 -11.17
C PRO A 62 -22.18 3.87 -12.29
N VAL A 63 -21.72 2.69 -11.92
CA VAL A 63 -21.56 1.55 -12.84
C VAL A 63 -22.94 1.04 -13.22
N GLY A 64 -23.17 0.83 -14.51
CA GLY A 64 -24.43 0.25 -14.99
C GLY A 64 -24.61 -1.15 -14.42
N ARG A 65 -25.82 -1.48 -13.95
CA ARG A 65 -26.15 -2.81 -13.42
C ARG A 65 -25.91 -3.98 -14.42
N ALA A 66 -25.79 -3.68 -15.70
CA ALA A 66 -25.45 -4.66 -16.74
C ALA A 66 -23.94 -4.80 -16.97
N GLU A 67 -23.14 -3.82 -16.55
CA GLU A 67 -21.69 -3.77 -16.74
C GLU A 67 -20.93 -4.39 -15.55
N ASP A 68 -21.59 -4.53 -14.40
CA ASP A 68 -21.03 -5.13 -13.19
C ASP A 68 -21.31 -6.65 -13.15
N PRO A 69 -20.29 -7.52 -13.26
CA PRO A 69 -20.44 -8.98 -13.20
C PRO A 69 -20.95 -9.50 -11.85
N TYR A 70 -20.85 -8.70 -10.79
CA TYR A 70 -21.34 -9.05 -9.45
C TYR A 70 -22.78 -8.58 -9.21
N ASN A 71 -23.34 -7.81 -10.13
CA ASN A 71 -24.71 -7.36 -10.01
C ASN A 71 -25.65 -8.50 -10.39
N ASN A 72 -26.26 -9.11 -9.36
CA ASN A 72 -27.09 -10.31 -9.42
C ASN A 72 -28.06 -10.34 -10.63
N GLN A 73 -27.64 -11.01 -11.70
CA GLN A 73 -28.45 -11.18 -12.91
C GLN A 73 -29.39 -12.35 -12.69
N GLY A 74 -30.57 -12.07 -12.15
CA GLY A 74 -31.66 -13.03 -12.06
C GLY A 74 -31.97 -13.47 -10.64
N ALA A 75 -33.24 -13.37 -10.29
CA ALA A 75 -33.85 -13.92 -9.10
C ALA A 75 -33.40 -15.36 -8.82
N GLY A 76 -32.60 -15.59 -7.76
CA GLY A 76 -32.22 -16.95 -7.37
C GLY A 76 -31.18 -17.06 -6.24
N GLY A 77 -31.50 -16.56 -5.03
CA GLY A 77 -30.71 -16.79 -3.80
C GLY A 77 -29.53 -15.82 -3.63
N LEU A 78 -29.17 -15.29 -2.46
CA LEU A 78 -29.58 -15.54 -1.08
C LEU A 78 -30.24 -14.29 -0.48
N LYS A 79 -31.32 -14.49 0.27
CA LYS A 79 -31.95 -13.43 1.08
C LYS A 79 -31.35 -13.51 2.49
N CYS A 80 -30.34 -12.69 2.76
CA CYS A 80 -29.94 -12.42 4.15
C CYS A 80 -30.84 -11.29 4.68
N SER A 81 -32.04 -11.65 5.13
CA SER A 81 -32.84 -10.75 5.96
C SER A 81 -32.34 -10.86 7.41
N PRO A 82 -31.99 -9.75 8.09
CA PRO A 82 -32.15 -9.73 9.52
C PRO A 82 -33.62 -9.36 9.78
N ASN A 83 -34.44 -10.37 10.06
CA ASN A 83 -35.72 -10.15 10.74
C ASN A 83 -35.40 -9.54 12.12
N PHE A 84 -35.45 -8.21 12.25
CA PHE A 84 -35.59 -7.58 13.55
C PHE A 84 -37.06 -7.69 13.95
N HIS A 85 -37.35 -8.71 14.76
CA HIS A 85 -38.60 -8.83 15.50
C HIS A 85 -38.76 -7.54 16.32
N ARG A 86 -39.74 -6.72 15.95
CA ARG A 86 -40.01 -5.44 16.60
C ARG A 86 -40.87 -5.71 17.84
N ASP A 87 -40.25 -6.27 18.87
CA ASP A 87 -40.91 -6.43 20.17
C ASP A 87 -40.81 -5.13 20.98
N LEU A 88 -42.01 -4.68 21.33
CA LEU A 88 -42.44 -3.58 22.18
C LEU A 88 -41.39 -2.96 23.13
N LEU A 89 -41.12 -1.66 22.94
CA LEU A 89 -40.89 -0.75 24.07
C LEU A 89 -41.65 0.57 23.85
N PRO A 90 -42.33 1.11 24.89
CA PRO A 90 -43.10 2.34 24.82
C PRO A 90 -42.20 3.57 24.70
N PRO A 91 -42.73 4.70 24.19
CA PRO A 91 -41.96 5.93 24.08
C PRO A 91 -41.83 6.57 25.47
N ASN A 92 -40.69 7.23 25.68
CA ASN A 92 -40.44 8.25 26.72
C ASN A 92 -39.83 7.75 28.04
N THR A 93 -38.50 7.79 28.12
CA THR A 93 -37.80 8.32 29.30
C THR A 93 -36.55 9.08 28.85
N PHE A 94 -36.63 10.40 28.94
CA PHE A 94 -35.46 11.28 29.07
C PHE A 94 -34.70 10.84 30.33
N THR A 95 -33.45 10.37 30.21
CA THR A 95 -32.46 10.57 31.28
C THR A 95 -31.02 10.37 30.78
N THR A 96 -30.21 11.39 31.06
CA THR A 96 -28.75 11.42 31.22
C THR A 96 -27.84 10.83 30.14
N ARG A 97 -27.26 11.77 29.37
CA ARG A 97 -25.96 11.71 28.69
C ARG A 97 -24.92 10.93 29.54
N PRO A 98 -24.34 9.82 29.05
CA PRO A 98 -23.14 9.26 29.66
C PRO A 98 -21.94 10.08 29.20
N THR A 99 -21.32 10.81 30.13
CA THR A 99 -19.95 11.30 29.99
C THR A 99 -19.01 10.10 29.82
N LEU A 100 -18.38 9.98 28.65
CA LEU A 100 -17.27 9.06 28.42
C LEU A 100 -16.10 9.40 29.37
N PRO A 101 -15.52 8.44 30.11
CA PRO A 101 -14.22 8.66 30.72
C PRO A 101 -13.16 8.71 29.60
N HIS A 102 -12.44 9.82 29.53
CA HIS A 102 -11.18 9.93 28.79
C HIS A 102 -10.16 8.95 29.40
N SER A 103 -10.04 7.76 28.81
CA SER A 103 -8.89 6.90 29.05
C SER A 103 -7.86 7.14 27.96
N ILE A 104 -7.00 8.13 28.20
CA ILE A 104 -5.76 8.35 27.44
C ILE A 104 -4.87 7.14 27.73
N ARG A 105 -4.79 6.19 26.80
CA ARG A 105 -3.74 5.17 26.82
C ARG A 105 -2.40 5.88 26.74
N HIS A 106 -1.69 5.94 27.86
CA HIS A 106 -0.29 6.31 27.89
C HIS A 106 0.50 5.21 27.18
N TYR A 107 0.97 5.50 25.96
CA TYR A 107 2.00 4.68 25.34
C TYR A 107 3.33 4.91 26.07
N PRO A 108 4.09 3.86 26.44
CA PRO A 108 5.39 4.04 27.06
C PRO A 108 6.37 4.66 26.06
N ARG A 109 7.10 5.67 26.53
CA ARG A 109 8.17 6.35 25.80
C ARG A 109 9.26 5.34 25.41
N PRO A 110 9.68 5.26 24.13
CA PRO A 110 10.76 4.36 23.73
C PRO A 110 12.11 4.81 24.35
N PRO A 111 13.02 3.86 24.65
CA PRO A 111 14.31 4.14 25.26
C PRO A 111 15.24 4.96 24.32
N PRO A 112 16.20 5.72 24.87
CA PRO A 112 16.92 6.78 24.16
C PRO A 112 17.90 6.33 23.05
N HIS A 113 18.06 5.03 22.77
CA HIS A 113 19.04 4.55 21.79
C HIS A 113 18.47 4.37 20.36
N THR A 114 17.16 4.50 20.16
CA THR A 114 16.51 4.33 18.85
C THR A 114 16.21 5.64 18.10
N ALA A 115 16.63 6.79 18.62
CA ALA A 115 16.32 8.11 18.05
C ALA A 115 17.09 8.47 16.76
N ALA A 116 18.00 7.62 16.27
CA ALA A 116 18.96 8.00 15.22
C ALA A 116 18.60 7.58 13.77
N ILE A 117 17.35 7.20 13.47
CA ILE A 117 17.03 6.63 12.13
C ILE A 117 16.14 7.52 11.24
N TRP A 118 15.61 8.67 11.72
CA TRP A 118 14.66 9.45 10.89
C TRP A 118 14.88 10.97 10.83
N GLU A 119 16.11 11.45 10.95
CA GLU A 119 16.47 12.79 10.49
C GLU A 119 17.47 12.66 9.35
N HIS A 120 16.96 12.62 8.10
CA HIS A 120 17.55 13.22 6.91
C HIS A 120 16.57 13.00 5.75
N SER A 121 15.64 13.93 5.57
CA SER A 121 15.58 14.73 4.35
C SER A 121 14.38 15.67 4.46
N SER A 122 14.68 16.96 4.68
CA SER A 122 13.89 18.03 4.08
C SER A 122 13.97 17.97 2.56
#